data_AF-A0A937U8R2-F1
#
_entry.id   AF-A0A937U8R2-F1
#
_cell.length_a   1.000
_cell.length_b   1.000
_cell.length_c   1.000
_cell.angle_alpha   90.00
_cell.angle_beta   90.00
_cell.angle_gamma   90.00
#
_symmetry.space_group_name_H-M   'P 1'
#
loop_
_entity.id
_entity.type
_entity.pdbx_description
1 polymer ?
#
loop_
_entity_poly.entity_id
_entity_poly.type
_entity_poly.pdbx_seq_one_letter_code
_entity_poly.pdbx_strand_id
1 'polypeptide(L)'
;MLAISALFLVAIEQSLGCPFCAAVGLTFSQEIKQSEAAVIARLVEPPPASALGPNAEGPLPQAKFEVVDVLKGEDLLRSTNLLDANTLIDAIMLEATAPGNLYLIMGIEPPEFIWSNPIAINQRAVTYLKKLEQLPESGPDRLAFFQQYLEDKDDVLARDAYDEFAIAPYDDVRGLENRMDPTALLQWIKTPRIPSNRRRLYATMLGICGTPAYAAEIEKILLGEDLGDDSSDLRSGLDALIACYVVLVGPTGLDLIDKLFLDRSSRDIPFTETYAAVMALRFLGEESETIPRERVLESLRLLLN
;
A
#
# COMPACT_ATOMS: atom_id res chain seq x y z
N MET A 1 24.94 -18.87 54.35
CA MET A 1 25.26 -18.67 52.92
C MET A 1 23.94 -18.38 52.21
N LEU A 2 23.67 -17.12 51.89
CA LEU A 2 22.49 -16.68 51.15
C LEU A 2 22.95 -16.39 49.71
N ALA A 3 22.44 -17.14 48.74
CA ALA A 3 22.67 -16.92 47.32
C ALA A 3 21.52 -16.08 46.76
N ILE A 4 21.85 -14.93 46.19
CA ILE A 4 20.91 -14.03 45.52
C ILE A 4 20.89 -14.43 44.03
N SER A 5 19.76 -14.95 43.56
CA SER A 5 19.50 -15.15 42.12
C SER A 5 19.04 -13.83 41.52
N ALA A 6 19.81 -13.30 40.56
CA ALA A 6 19.41 -12.17 39.74
C ALA A 6 18.55 -12.66 38.56
N LEU A 7 17.30 -12.20 38.51
CA LEU A 7 16.40 -12.38 37.37
C LEU A 7 16.77 -11.36 36.29
N PHE A 8 17.25 -11.81 35.13
CA PHE A 8 17.41 -10.97 33.94
C PHE A 8 16.06 -10.90 33.21
N LEU A 9 15.40 -9.73 33.24
CA LEU A 9 14.33 -9.42 32.30
C LEU A 9 14.95 -9.17 30.92
N VAL A 10 14.67 -10.06 29.97
CA VAL A 10 14.93 -9.81 28.56
C VAL A 10 13.78 -8.93 28.04
N ALA A 11 14.07 -7.68 27.73
CA ALA A 11 13.15 -6.85 26.96
C ALA A 11 13.10 -7.39 25.54
N ILE A 12 11.94 -7.90 25.14
CA ILE A 12 11.67 -8.25 23.74
C ILE A 12 11.45 -6.92 23.03
N GLU A 13 12.49 -6.40 22.38
CA GLU A 13 12.31 -5.34 21.40
C GLU A 13 11.48 -5.91 20.25
N GLN A 14 10.27 -5.36 20.07
CA GLN A 14 9.51 -5.61 18.87
C GLN A 14 10.30 -5.03 17.70
N SER A 15 10.77 -5.91 16.83
CA SER A 15 11.34 -5.57 15.53
C SER A 15 10.35 -4.70 14.77
N LEU A 16 10.54 -3.38 14.83
CA LEU A 16 9.96 -2.43 13.89
C LEU A 16 10.54 -2.83 12.53
N GLY A 17 9.76 -3.57 11.73
CA GLY A 17 10.14 -3.91 10.37
C GLY A 17 10.59 -2.66 9.62
N CYS A 18 11.49 -2.82 8.64
CA CYS A 18 11.97 -1.70 7.82
C CYS A 18 10.78 -0.82 7.40
N PRO A 19 10.77 0.49 7.72
CA PRO A 19 9.67 1.39 7.32
C PRO A 19 9.60 1.58 5.80
N PHE A 20 10.55 0.98 5.06
CA PHE A 20 10.61 0.86 3.61
C PHE A 20 10.11 -0.51 3.07
N CYS A 21 9.79 -1.46 3.95
CA CYS A 21 9.47 -2.86 3.62
C CYS A 21 7.97 -3.16 3.53
N ALA A 22 7.11 -2.16 3.36
CA ALA A 22 5.82 -2.43 2.74
C ALA A 22 6.08 -2.68 1.25
N ALA A 23 6.56 -3.88 0.91
CA ALA A 23 6.73 -4.29 -0.47
C ALA A 23 5.37 -4.17 -1.15
N VAL A 24 5.31 -3.40 -2.24
CA VAL A 24 4.11 -3.29 -3.07
C VAL A 24 3.71 -4.71 -3.48
N GLY A 25 2.50 -5.10 -3.14
CA GLY A 25 1.96 -6.40 -3.52
C GLY A 25 1.66 -6.46 -5.01
N LEU A 26 1.42 -7.66 -5.53
CA LEU A 26 0.68 -7.75 -6.79
C LEU A 26 -0.76 -7.30 -6.51
N THR A 27 -1.32 -6.53 -7.43
CA THR A 27 -2.75 -6.18 -7.37
C THR A 27 -3.58 -7.39 -7.76
N PHE A 28 -4.86 -7.44 -7.37
CA PHE A 28 -5.76 -8.51 -7.80
C PHE A 28 -5.86 -8.58 -9.31
N SER A 29 -5.81 -7.46 -10.00
CA SER A 29 -5.81 -7.45 -11.46
C SER A 29 -4.56 -8.16 -12.01
N GLN A 30 -3.39 -7.95 -11.40
CA GLN A 30 -2.15 -8.63 -11.78
C GLN A 30 -2.18 -10.13 -11.42
N GLU A 31 -2.60 -10.48 -10.20
CA GLU A 31 -2.67 -11.87 -9.75
C GLU A 31 -3.66 -12.69 -10.58
N ILE A 32 -4.86 -12.15 -10.84
CA ILE A 32 -5.86 -12.78 -11.72
C ILE A 32 -5.32 -12.88 -13.16
N LYS A 33 -4.63 -11.86 -13.66
CA LYS A 33 -4.05 -11.90 -15.02
C LYS A 33 -2.97 -12.98 -15.15
N GLN A 34 -2.16 -13.20 -14.11
CA GLN A 34 -1.10 -14.22 -14.09
C GLN A 34 -1.62 -15.65 -13.84
N SER A 35 -2.82 -15.79 -13.30
CA SER A 35 -3.42 -17.09 -12.99
C SER A 35 -4.13 -17.72 -14.19
N GLU A 36 -4.28 -19.03 -14.23
CA GLU A 36 -5.02 -19.74 -15.28
C GLU A 36 -6.53 -19.79 -14.98
N ALA A 37 -6.87 -19.80 -13.69
CA ALA A 37 -8.23 -19.66 -13.19
C ALA A 37 -8.28 -18.74 -11.96
N ALA A 38 -9.39 -18.03 -11.77
CA ALA A 38 -9.67 -17.28 -10.56
C ALA A 38 -11.14 -17.45 -10.19
N VAL A 39 -11.41 -17.88 -8.96
CA VAL A 39 -12.74 -18.24 -8.50
C VAL A 39 -13.09 -17.55 -7.20
N ILE A 40 -14.37 -17.27 -7.02
CA ILE A 40 -14.95 -17.01 -5.71
C ILE A 40 -15.46 -18.35 -5.20
N ALA A 41 -14.97 -18.77 -4.05
CA ALA A 41 -15.31 -20.04 -3.47
C ALA A 41 -15.81 -19.90 -2.03
N ARG A 42 -16.73 -20.76 -1.63
CA ARG A 42 -17.28 -20.82 -0.28
C ARG A 42 -16.59 -21.94 0.49
N LEU A 43 -16.11 -21.64 1.69
CA LEU A 43 -15.52 -22.65 2.56
C LEU A 43 -16.59 -23.65 3.01
N VAL A 44 -16.38 -24.94 2.72
CA VAL A 44 -17.25 -26.05 3.13
C VAL A 44 -16.64 -26.80 4.31
N GLU A 45 -15.37 -27.18 4.20
CA GLU A 45 -14.64 -27.90 5.24
C GLU A 45 -13.34 -27.15 5.59
N PRO A 46 -13.20 -26.58 6.81
CA PRO A 46 -11.96 -25.95 7.26
C PRO A 46 -10.85 -26.98 7.48
N PRO A 47 -9.58 -26.57 7.50
CA PRO A 47 -8.50 -27.49 7.80
C PRO A 47 -8.65 -28.04 9.24
N PRO A 48 -8.28 -29.30 9.48
CA PRO A 48 -8.36 -29.88 10.82
C PRO A 48 -7.41 -29.13 11.75
N ALA A 49 -7.85 -28.85 12.99
CA ALA A 49 -7.05 -28.10 13.96
C ALA A 49 -5.67 -28.72 14.24
N SER A 50 -5.54 -30.04 14.10
CA SER A 50 -4.26 -30.75 14.23
C SER A 50 -3.23 -30.38 13.16
N ALA A 51 -3.65 -29.85 12.01
CA ALA A 51 -2.77 -29.47 10.90
C ALA A 51 -2.33 -27.99 10.93
N LEU A 52 -2.85 -27.19 11.85
CA LEU A 52 -2.57 -25.74 11.95
C LEU A 52 -1.50 -25.37 12.99
N GLY A 53 -1.00 -26.36 13.74
CA GLY A 53 -0.01 -26.12 14.79
C GLY A 53 1.39 -25.83 14.23
N PRO A 54 2.23 -25.03 14.92
CA PRO A 54 3.61 -24.77 14.50
C PRO A 54 4.49 -26.02 14.46
N ASN A 55 4.08 -27.09 15.18
CA ASN A 55 4.73 -28.40 15.19
C ASN A 55 3.83 -29.47 14.56
N ALA A 56 2.87 -29.10 13.71
CA ALA A 56 1.99 -30.06 13.07
C ALA A 56 2.81 -30.96 12.13
N GLU A 57 2.86 -32.26 12.45
CA GLU A 57 3.40 -33.29 11.57
C GLU A 57 2.27 -33.85 10.71
N GLY A 58 2.43 -33.86 9.39
CA GLY A 58 1.40 -34.36 8.48
C GLY A 58 1.35 -33.60 7.15
N PRO A 59 0.36 -33.88 6.30
CA PRO A 59 0.14 -33.10 5.08
C PRO A 59 -0.19 -31.64 5.42
N LEU A 60 0.08 -30.74 4.48
CA LEU A 60 -0.27 -29.31 4.61
C LEU A 60 -1.76 -29.15 4.93
N PRO A 61 -2.15 -28.14 5.72
CA PRO A 61 -3.55 -27.94 6.14
C PRO A 61 -4.43 -27.61 4.92
N GLN A 62 -5.19 -28.60 4.46
CA GLN A 62 -6.11 -28.47 3.34
C GLN A 62 -7.52 -28.14 3.82
N ALA A 63 -8.16 -27.18 3.15
CA ALA A 63 -9.58 -26.90 3.24
C ALA A 63 -10.28 -27.20 1.93
N LYS A 64 -11.57 -27.53 2.02
CA LYS A 64 -12.42 -27.77 0.86
C LYS A 64 -13.34 -26.60 0.59
N PHE A 65 -13.41 -26.20 -0.67
CA PHE A 65 -14.22 -25.07 -1.10
C PHE A 65 -15.15 -25.44 -2.24
N GLU A 66 -16.36 -24.91 -2.20
CA GLU A 66 -17.33 -24.96 -3.28
C GLU A 66 -17.15 -23.72 -4.15
N VAL A 67 -16.94 -23.89 -5.47
CA VAL A 67 -16.88 -22.76 -6.40
C VAL A 67 -18.27 -22.15 -6.56
N VAL A 68 -18.44 -20.89 -6.18
CA VAL A 68 -19.72 -20.17 -6.28
C VAL A 68 -19.76 -19.20 -7.46
N ASP A 69 -18.60 -18.76 -7.94
CA ASP A 69 -18.48 -17.87 -9.08
C ASP A 69 -17.09 -17.99 -9.72
N VAL A 70 -17.00 -17.69 -11.01
CA VAL A 70 -15.75 -17.75 -11.77
C VAL A 70 -15.43 -16.36 -12.31
N LEU A 71 -14.28 -15.81 -11.91
CA LEU A 71 -13.76 -14.53 -12.40
C LEU A 71 -12.90 -14.70 -13.64
N LYS A 72 -12.22 -15.85 -13.79
CA LYS A 72 -11.38 -16.19 -14.94
C LYS A 72 -11.28 -17.71 -15.12
N GLY A 73 -11.20 -18.16 -16.37
CA GLY A 73 -10.86 -19.55 -16.70
C GLY A 73 -12.04 -20.52 -16.71
N GLU A 74 -13.27 -20.04 -16.96
CA GLU A 74 -14.48 -20.88 -16.89
C GLU A 74 -14.43 -22.11 -17.82
N ASP A 75 -14.04 -21.93 -19.08
CA ASP A 75 -13.93 -23.05 -20.04
C ASP A 75 -12.93 -24.11 -19.59
N LEU A 76 -11.82 -23.68 -19.00
CA LEU A 76 -10.77 -24.55 -18.49
C LEU A 76 -11.26 -25.36 -17.29
N LEU A 77 -11.96 -24.72 -16.35
CA LEU A 77 -12.55 -25.39 -15.18
C LEU A 77 -13.68 -26.36 -15.56
N ARG A 78 -14.48 -26.05 -16.60
CA ARG A 78 -15.47 -26.98 -17.16
C ARG A 78 -14.79 -28.20 -17.78
N SER A 79 -13.67 -28.01 -18.48
CA SER A 79 -12.94 -29.12 -19.12
C SER A 79 -12.36 -30.12 -18.12
N THR A 80 -12.13 -29.70 -16.88
CA THR A 80 -11.60 -30.52 -15.78
C THR A 80 -12.68 -31.01 -14.80
N ASN A 81 -13.96 -30.75 -15.09
CA ASN A 81 -15.11 -31.10 -14.23
C ASN A 81 -15.09 -30.44 -12.84
N LEU A 82 -14.33 -29.34 -12.68
CA LEU A 82 -14.21 -28.62 -11.40
C LEU A 82 -15.41 -27.72 -11.11
N LEU A 83 -16.31 -27.53 -12.09
CA LEU A 83 -17.59 -26.83 -11.91
C LEU A 83 -18.78 -27.78 -11.79
N ASP A 84 -18.55 -29.09 -11.73
CA ASP A 84 -19.62 -30.08 -11.58
C ASP A 84 -20.24 -30.02 -10.18
N ALA A 85 -21.53 -30.37 -10.09
CA ALA A 85 -22.24 -30.38 -8.82
C ALA A 85 -21.58 -31.35 -7.82
N ASN A 86 -21.32 -30.86 -6.61
CA ASN A 86 -20.63 -31.55 -5.51
C ASN A 86 -19.11 -31.73 -5.68
N THR A 87 -18.50 -31.17 -6.73
CA THR A 87 -17.04 -31.08 -6.79
C THR A 87 -16.56 -29.96 -5.87
N LEU A 88 -15.57 -30.26 -5.03
CA LEU A 88 -14.91 -29.29 -4.17
C LEU A 88 -13.45 -29.14 -4.61
N ILE A 89 -12.92 -27.92 -4.51
CA ILE A 89 -11.50 -27.67 -4.70
C ILE A 89 -10.78 -27.71 -3.35
N ASP A 90 -9.58 -28.28 -3.34
CA ASP A 90 -8.70 -28.32 -2.17
C ASP A 90 -7.68 -27.19 -2.26
N ALA A 91 -7.64 -26.33 -1.25
CA ALA A 91 -6.64 -25.26 -1.14
C ALA A 91 -5.98 -25.26 0.23
N ILE A 92 -4.70 -24.88 0.28
CA ILE A 92 -3.96 -24.80 1.53
C ILE A 92 -4.44 -23.59 2.32
N MET A 93 -4.94 -23.81 3.53
CA MET A 93 -5.46 -22.77 4.41
C MET A 93 -4.73 -22.82 5.74
N LEU A 94 -3.97 -21.78 6.04
CA LEU A 94 -3.11 -21.72 7.24
C LEU A 94 -3.84 -21.29 8.51
N GLU A 95 -5.13 -20.99 8.41
CA GLU A 95 -5.98 -20.57 9.52
C GLU A 95 -7.37 -21.21 9.37
N ALA A 96 -7.97 -21.70 10.45
CA ALA A 96 -9.35 -22.17 10.39
C ALA A 96 -10.34 -21.01 10.59
N THR A 97 -11.35 -20.95 9.73
CA THR A 97 -12.49 -20.03 9.89
C THR A 97 -13.81 -20.79 9.82
N ALA A 98 -14.91 -20.10 10.08
CA ALA A 98 -16.24 -20.69 9.99
C ALA A 98 -16.58 -21.08 8.54
N PRO A 99 -17.15 -22.29 8.32
CA PRO A 99 -17.77 -22.64 7.05
C PRO A 99 -18.79 -21.59 6.60
N GLY A 100 -18.92 -21.43 5.28
CA GLY A 100 -19.84 -20.47 4.66
C GLY A 100 -19.21 -19.14 4.26
N ASN A 101 -18.03 -18.80 4.81
CA ASN A 101 -17.25 -17.62 4.41
C ASN A 101 -16.79 -17.72 2.95
N LEU A 102 -16.64 -16.56 2.29
CA LEU A 102 -16.22 -16.46 0.89
C LEU A 102 -14.72 -16.17 0.80
N TYR A 103 -14.11 -16.72 -0.25
CA TYR A 103 -12.69 -16.63 -0.53
C TYR A 103 -12.45 -16.37 -2.01
N LEU A 104 -11.45 -15.54 -2.31
CA LEU A 104 -10.82 -15.48 -3.62
C LEU A 104 -9.70 -16.53 -3.65
N ILE A 105 -9.77 -17.45 -4.62
CA ILE A 105 -8.78 -18.52 -4.81
C ILE A 105 -8.37 -18.53 -6.27
N MET A 106 -7.07 -18.59 -6.52
CA MET A 106 -6.50 -18.54 -7.86
C MET A 106 -5.76 -19.83 -8.18
N GLY A 107 -5.95 -20.35 -9.37
CA GLY A 107 -5.38 -21.62 -9.83
C GLY A 107 -4.33 -21.37 -10.90
N ILE A 108 -3.19 -22.05 -10.77
CA ILE A 108 -2.15 -22.15 -11.80
C ILE A 108 -2.01 -23.60 -12.25
N GLU A 109 -1.36 -23.83 -13.41
CA GLU A 109 -1.00 -25.16 -13.93
C GLU A 109 -2.18 -26.13 -14.22
N PRO A 110 -3.01 -25.87 -15.26
CA PRO A 110 -4.00 -26.85 -15.70
C PRO A 110 -3.37 -28.12 -16.28
N PRO A 111 -4.05 -29.28 -16.25
CA PRO A 111 -5.41 -29.50 -15.73
C PRO A 111 -5.48 -29.77 -14.22
N GLU A 112 -4.35 -30.09 -13.58
CA GLU A 112 -4.24 -30.33 -12.13
C GLU A 112 -3.82 -29.04 -11.42
N PHE A 113 -4.80 -28.17 -11.18
CA PHE A 113 -4.54 -26.85 -10.63
C PHE A 113 -3.83 -26.88 -9.27
N ILE A 114 -2.79 -26.06 -9.15
CA ILE A 114 -2.23 -25.66 -7.86
C ILE A 114 -2.97 -24.39 -7.43
N TRP A 115 -3.75 -24.50 -6.36
CA TRP A 115 -4.55 -23.40 -5.82
C TRP A 115 -3.75 -22.54 -4.83
N SER A 116 -3.91 -21.22 -4.95
CA SER A 116 -3.32 -20.23 -4.05
C SER A 116 -3.87 -20.35 -2.64
N ASN A 117 -3.17 -19.73 -1.68
CA ASN A 117 -3.73 -19.52 -0.35
C ASN A 117 -5.04 -18.70 -0.48
N PRO A 118 -6.14 -19.14 0.15
CA PRO A 118 -7.42 -18.45 0.08
C PRO A 118 -7.36 -17.06 0.70
N ILE A 119 -7.82 -16.05 -0.04
CA ILE A 119 -7.93 -14.67 0.46
C ILE A 119 -9.36 -14.47 0.93
N ALA A 120 -9.56 -14.23 2.23
CA ALA A 120 -10.90 -14.00 2.78
C ALA A 120 -11.52 -12.74 2.18
N ILE A 121 -12.76 -12.85 1.70
CA ILE A 121 -13.48 -11.73 1.09
C ILE A 121 -14.93 -11.67 1.59
N ASN A 122 -15.53 -10.49 1.53
CA ASN A 122 -16.94 -10.30 1.78
C ASN A 122 -17.71 -10.00 0.48
N GLN A 123 -19.02 -9.78 0.61
CA GLN A 123 -19.88 -9.51 -0.54
C GLN A 123 -19.53 -8.21 -1.29
N ARG A 124 -19.01 -7.20 -0.58
CA ARG A 124 -18.55 -5.94 -1.18
C ARG A 124 -17.30 -6.18 -2.04
N ALA A 125 -16.36 -6.97 -1.53
CA ALA A 125 -15.18 -7.38 -2.29
C ALA A 125 -15.53 -8.24 -3.52
N VAL A 126 -16.55 -9.10 -3.44
CA VAL A 126 -17.08 -9.80 -4.63
C VAL A 126 -17.56 -8.80 -5.70
N THR A 127 -18.34 -7.79 -5.32
CA THR A 127 -18.81 -6.75 -6.26
C THR A 127 -17.65 -5.95 -6.85
N TYR A 128 -16.62 -5.67 -6.05
CA TYR A 128 -15.40 -5.00 -6.49
C TYR A 128 -14.63 -5.84 -7.54
N LEU A 129 -14.35 -7.11 -7.23
CA LEU A 129 -13.60 -8.03 -8.10
C LEU A 129 -14.27 -8.19 -9.47
N LYS A 130 -15.60 -8.28 -9.51
CA LYS A 130 -16.37 -8.35 -10.77
C LYS A 130 -16.25 -7.11 -11.65
N LYS A 131 -15.92 -5.96 -11.08
CA LYS A 131 -15.72 -4.73 -11.86
C LYS A 131 -14.33 -4.66 -12.49
N LEU A 132 -13.34 -5.40 -11.98
CA LEU A 132 -11.95 -5.28 -12.42
C LEU A 132 -11.77 -5.56 -13.91
N GLU A 133 -12.49 -6.56 -14.46
CA GLU A 133 -12.45 -6.89 -15.90
C GLU A 133 -12.97 -5.75 -16.80
N GLN A 134 -13.82 -4.88 -16.25
CA GLN A 134 -14.43 -3.77 -17.00
C GLN A 134 -13.57 -2.51 -16.98
N LEU A 135 -12.52 -2.48 -16.15
CA LEU A 135 -11.62 -1.34 -16.03
C LEU A 135 -10.61 -1.34 -17.18
N PRO A 136 -10.15 -0.16 -17.63
CA PRO A 136 -9.02 -0.10 -18.55
C PRO A 136 -7.77 -0.68 -17.88
N GLU A 137 -6.82 -1.16 -18.70
CA GLU A 137 -5.58 -1.80 -18.22
C GLU A 137 -4.72 -0.84 -17.39
N SER A 138 -4.68 0.43 -17.78
CA SER A 138 -3.97 1.50 -17.07
C SER A 138 -4.69 2.84 -17.27
N GLY A 139 -4.13 3.91 -16.71
CA GLY A 139 -4.60 5.26 -16.97
C GLY A 139 -5.46 5.88 -15.86
N PRO A 140 -5.74 7.18 -15.99
CA PRO A 140 -6.46 7.93 -14.97
C PRO A 140 -7.87 7.41 -14.66
N ASP A 141 -8.58 6.86 -15.65
CA ASP A 141 -9.93 6.30 -15.44
C ASP A 141 -9.94 5.05 -14.57
N ARG A 142 -8.87 4.24 -14.68
CA ARG A 142 -8.63 3.10 -13.79
C ARG A 142 -8.43 3.58 -12.36
N LEU A 143 -7.55 4.56 -12.16
CA LEU A 143 -7.26 5.09 -10.82
C LEU A 143 -8.45 5.83 -10.21
N ALA A 144 -9.32 6.42 -11.02
CA ALA A 144 -10.54 7.07 -10.54
C ALA A 144 -11.52 6.10 -9.87
N PHE A 145 -11.49 4.81 -10.27
CA PHE A 145 -12.19 3.76 -9.57
C PHE A 145 -11.50 3.41 -8.23
N PHE A 146 -10.19 3.15 -8.26
CA PHE A 146 -9.45 2.71 -7.06
C PHE A 146 -9.37 3.78 -5.96
N GLN A 147 -9.37 5.07 -6.30
CA GLN A 147 -9.32 6.14 -5.27
C GLN A 147 -10.49 6.09 -4.29
N GLN A 148 -11.62 5.51 -4.69
CA GLN A 148 -12.81 5.37 -3.83
C GLN A 148 -12.61 4.37 -2.69
N TYR A 149 -11.56 3.56 -2.77
CA TYR A 149 -11.28 2.47 -1.84
C TYR A 149 -10.01 2.69 -1.01
N LEU A 150 -9.23 3.76 -1.24
CA LEU A 150 -7.95 4.01 -0.55
C LEU A 150 -8.07 3.92 0.98
N GLU A 151 -9.17 4.40 1.55
CA GLU A 151 -9.49 4.35 2.98
C GLU A 151 -10.80 3.55 3.23
N ASP A 152 -11.05 2.51 2.42
CA ASP A 152 -12.18 1.59 2.67
C ASP A 152 -12.00 0.87 4.02
N LYS A 153 -13.12 0.52 4.67
CA LYS A 153 -13.12 -0.24 5.93
C LYS A 153 -12.77 -1.71 5.72
N ASP A 154 -12.91 -2.19 4.49
CA ASP A 154 -12.41 -3.49 4.08
C ASP A 154 -10.93 -3.38 3.71
N ASP A 155 -10.07 -3.87 4.60
CA ASP A 155 -8.61 -3.83 4.44
C ASP A 155 -8.15 -4.49 3.13
N VAL A 156 -8.89 -5.48 2.62
CA VAL A 156 -8.57 -6.16 1.36
C VAL A 156 -8.71 -5.19 0.18
N LEU A 157 -9.77 -4.37 0.18
CA LEU A 157 -10.01 -3.37 -0.86
C LEU A 157 -9.07 -2.18 -0.72
N ALA A 158 -8.83 -1.72 0.51
CA ALA A 158 -7.93 -0.61 0.77
C ALA A 158 -6.48 -0.95 0.41
N ARG A 159 -6.07 -2.19 0.64
CA ARG A 159 -4.76 -2.70 0.20
C ARG A 159 -4.65 -2.73 -1.33
N ASP A 160 -5.59 -3.39 -2.01
CA ASP A 160 -5.54 -3.52 -3.47
C ASP A 160 -5.58 -2.15 -4.17
N ALA A 161 -6.42 -1.24 -3.69
CA ALA A 161 -6.47 0.14 -4.20
C ALA A 161 -5.15 0.88 -4.01
N TYR A 162 -4.49 0.73 -2.85
CA TYR A 162 -3.17 1.29 -2.64
C TYR A 162 -2.14 0.69 -3.60
N ASP A 163 -2.12 -0.64 -3.76
CA ASP A 163 -1.17 -1.34 -4.63
C ASP A 163 -1.36 -0.90 -6.10
N GLU A 164 -2.60 -0.67 -6.56
CA GLU A 164 -2.90 -0.13 -7.90
C GLU A 164 -2.35 1.29 -8.10
N PHE A 165 -2.38 2.15 -7.08
CA PHE A 165 -1.70 3.45 -7.14
C PHE A 165 -0.18 3.34 -7.07
N ALA A 166 0.34 2.39 -6.29
CA ALA A 166 1.78 2.23 -6.08
C ALA A 166 2.51 1.76 -7.34
N ILE A 167 1.84 1.02 -8.23
CA ILE A 167 2.38 0.60 -9.52
C ILE A 167 2.08 1.57 -10.67
N ALA A 168 1.24 2.58 -10.45
CA ALA A 168 0.79 3.47 -11.51
C ALA A 168 1.90 4.46 -11.92
N PRO A 169 2.08 4.71 -13.24
CA PRO A 169 2.91 5.81 -13.71
C PRO A 169 2.45 7.15 -13.14
N TYR A 170 3.39 8.06 -12.85
CA TYR A 170 3.07 9.37 -12.29
C TYR A 170 2.11 10.17 -13.18
N ASP A 171 2.25 10.08 -14.51
CA ASP A 171 1.36 10.72 -15.48
C ASP A 171 -0.10 10.28 -15.36
N ASP A 172 -0.35 9.00 -15.04
CA ASP A 172 -1.70 8.50 -14.82
C ASP A 172 -2.31 9.11 -13.56
N VAL A 173 -1.50 9.28 -12.50
CA VAL A 173 -1.91 9.96 -11.27
C VAL A 173 -2.15 11.44 -11.53
N ARG A 174 -1.31 12.11 -12.33
CA ARG A 174 -1.52 13.51 -12.74
C ARG A 174 -2.85 13.69 -13.47
N GLY A 175 -3.24 12.73 -14.32
CA GLY A 175 -4.54 12.73 -14.99
C GLY A 175 -5.77 12.62 -14.07
N LEU A 176 -5.57 12.43 -12.75
CA LEU A 176 -6.62 12.53 -11.74
C LEU A 176 -6.82 13.92 -11.15
N GLU A 177 -5.99 14.92 -11.48
CA GLU A 177 -5.99 16.27 -10.88
C GLU A 177 -7.40 16.81 -10.55
N ASN A 178 -8.29 16.84 -11.55
CA ASN A 178 -9.64 17.39 -11.43
C ASN A 178 -10.69 16.44 -10.83
N ARG A 179 -10.27 15.27 -10.33
CA ARG A 179 -11.13 14.20 -9.79
C ARG A 179 -10.75 13.75 -8.38
N MET A 180 -9.73 14.38 -7.79
CA MET A 180 -9.30 14.13 -6.42
C MET A 180 -9.92 15.16 -5.46
N ASP A 181 -10.06 14.77 -4.19
CA ASP A 181 -10.51 15.67 -3.12
C ASP A 181 -9.29 16.12 -2.28
N PRO A 182 -8.76 17.33 -2.51
CA PRO A 182 -7.60 17.84 -1.76
C PRO A 182 -7.90 18.04 -0.27
N THR A 183 -9.16 18.25 0.11
CA THR A 183 -9.55 18.37 1.53
C THR A 183 -9.45 17.02 2.22
N ALA A 184 -9.97 15.96 1.60
CA ALA A 184 -9.85 14.60 2.12
C ALA A 184 -8.38 14.14 2.20
N LEU A 185 -7.58 14.43 1.17
CA LEU A 185 -6.15 14.09 1.14
C LEU A 185 -5.37 14.78 2.27
N LEU A 186 -5.59 16.08 2.50
CA LEU A 186 -4.98 16.79 3.62
C LEU A 186 -5.42 16.19 4.96
N GLN A 187 -6.70 15.86 5.11
CA GLN A 187 -7.21 15.21 6.32
C GLN A 187 -6.48 13.89 6.58
N TRP A 188 -6.33 13.03 5.56
CA TRP A 188 -5.64 11.74 5.69
C TRP A 188 -4.15 11.88 5.98
N ILE A 189 -3.46 12.86 5.39
CA ILE A 189 -2.05 13.16 5.69
C ILE A 189 -1.87 13.49 7.18
N LYS A 190 -2.83 14.25 7.73
CA LYS A 190 -2.84 14.69 9.14
C LYS A 190 -3.39 13.64 10.11
N THR A 191 -3.89 12.51 9.62
CA THR A 191 -4.34 11.41 10.47
C THR A 191 -3.13 10.75 11.12
N PRO A 192 -3.07 10.67 12.46
CA PRO A 192 -2.01 9.95 13.15
C PRO A 192 -2.06 8.44 12.85
N ARG A 193 -0.90 7.80 12.86
CA ARG A 193 -0.68 6.36 12.69
C ARG A 193 -1.11 5.79 11.35
N ILE A 194 -1.36 6.64 10.34
CA ILE A 194 -1.53 6.13 8.99
C ILE A 194 -0.16 5.61 8.48
N PRO A 195 -0.11 4.46 7.79
CA PRO A 195 1.12 3.93 7.23
C PRO A 195 1.88 4.97 6.38
N SER A 196 3.20 5.01 6.54
CA SER A 196 4.08 6.00 5.89
C SER A 196 3.95 6.00 4.37
N ASN A 197 3.74 4.83 3.77
CA ASN A 197 3.56 4.63 2.34
C ASN A 197 2.24 5.25 1.83
N ARG A 198 1.15 5.14 2.60
CA ARG A 198 -0.12 5.84 2.31
C ARG A 198 0.02 7.34 2.44
N ARG A 199 0.69 7.82 3.49
CA ARG A 199 0.96 9.26 3.67
C ARG A 199 1.76 9.83 2.49
N ARG A 200 2.75 9.09 1.98
CA ARG A 200 3.49 9.46 0.76
C ARG A 200 2.56 9.60 -0.44
N LEU A 201 1.72 8.60 -0.69
CA LEU A 201 0.75 8.65 -1.80
C LEU A 201 -0.16 9.87 -1.70
N TYR A 202 -0.72 10.14 -0.52
CA TYR A 202 -1.64 11.27 -0.34
C TYR A 202 -0.95 12.62 -0.47
N ALA A 203 0.28 12.76 0.01
CA ALA A 203 1.07 13.96 -0.20
C ALA A 203 1.36 14.19 -1.70
N THR A 204 1.70 13.14 -2.45
CA THR A 204 1.87 13.21 -3.91
C THR A 204 0.58 13.65 -4.61
N MET A 205 -0.56 13.01 -4.28
CA MET A 205 -1.87 13.37 -4.84
C MET A 205 -2.26 14.82 -4.49
N LEU A 206 -2.01 15.25 -3.26
CA LEU A 206 -2.27 16.63 -2.82
C LEU A 206 -1.37 17.63 -3.56
N GLY A 207 -0.13 17.27 -3.87
CA GLY A 207 0.76 18.10 -4.70
C GLY A 207 0.21 18.31 -6.11
N ILE A 208 -0.55 17.35 -6.65
CA ILE A 208 -1.17 17.42 -7.98
C ILE A 208 -2.43 18.29 -7.95
N CYS A 209 -3.40 18.00 -7.07
CA CYS A 209 -4.72 18.66 -7.09
C CYS A 209 -4.88 19.81 -6.09
N GLY A 210 -3.86 20.08 -5.28
CA GLY A 210 -3.89 21.08 -4.23
C GLY A 210 -3.70 22.50 -4.76
N THR A 211 -3.79 23.45 -3.84
CA THR A 211 -3.58 24.88 -4.09
C THR A 211 -2.58 25.44 -3.08
N PRO A 212 -2.04 26.66 -3.29
CA PRO A 212 -1.14 27.29 -2.32
C PRO A 212 -1.71 27.40 -0.89
N ALA A 213 -3.03 27.37 -0.71
CA ALA A 213 -3.63 27.35 0.63
C ALA A 213 -3.33 26.05 1.41
N TYR A 214 -3.23 24.91 0.72
CA TYR A 214 -2.86 23.64 1.33
C TYR A 214 -1.36 23.58 1.67
N ALA A 215 -0.52 24.34 0.96
CA ALA A 215 0.90 24.41 1.25
C ALA A 215 1.18 24.89 2.68
N ALA A 216 0.42 25.85 3.18
CA ALA A 216 0.57 26.37 4.54
C ALA A 216 0.33 25.30 5.63
N GLU A 217 -0.52 24.31 5.36
CA GLU A 217 -0.76 23.20 6.29
C GLU A 217 0.38 22.17 6.22
N ILE A 218 0.94 21.91 5.04
CA ILE A 218 2.13 21.07 4.90
C ILE A 218 3.37 21.74 5.50
N GLU A 219 3.50 23.06 5.36
CA GLU A 219 4.58 23.85 5.94
C GLU A 219 4.65 23.68 7.47
N LYS A 220 3.52 23.75 8.16
CA LYS A 220 3.44 23.50 9.62
C LYS A 220 3.96 22.10 9.98
N ILE A 221 3.63 21.09 9.18
CA ILE A 221 4.14 19.71 9.38
C ILE A 221 5.66 19.68 9.19
N LEU A 222 6.20 20.35 8.17
CA LEU A 222 7.64 20.41 7.91
C LEU A 222 8.41 21.15 9.01
N LEU A 223 7.82 22.23 9.54
CA LEU A 223 8.38 23.03 10.65
C LEU A 223 8.26 22.33 12.01
N GLY A 224 7.41 21.30 12.13
CA GLY A 224 7.12 20.66 13.40
C GLY A 224 6.21 21.47 14.32
N GLU A 225 5.46 22.43 13.78
CA GLU A 225 4.59 23.33 14.53
C GLU A 225 3.29 22.62 14.95
N ASP A 226 2.91 22.76 16.23
CA ASP A 226 1.66 22.26 16.80
C ASP A 226 1.40 20.75 16.58
N LEU A 227 2.44 19.94 16.36
CA LEU A 227 2.29 18.51 16.07
C LEU A 227 2.14 17.62 17.32
N GLY A 228 2.41 18.15 18.51
CA GLY A 228 2.34 17.41 19.77
C GLY A 228 3.18 16.12 19.77
N ASP A 229 2.70 15.10 20.46
CA ASP A 229 3.38 13.80 20.60
C ASP A 229 3.43 12.99 19.28
N ASP A 230 2.61 13.35 18.28
CA ASP A 230 2.52 12.66 16.99
C ASP A 230 3.50 13.21 15.93
N SER A 231 4.38 14.16 16.31
CA SER A 231 5.31 14.85 15.39
C SER A 231 6.13 13.91 14.49
N SER A 232 6.69 12.84 15.04
CA SER A 232 7.48 11.87 14.25
C SER A 232 6.62 11.08 13.26
N ASP A 233 5.37 10.80 13.61
CA ASP A 233 4.45 10.03 12.77
C ASP A 233 3.93 10.89 11.61
N LEU A 234 3.50 12.12 11.90
CA LEU A 234 3.03 13.08 10.91
C LEU A 234 4.12 13.46 9.89
N ARG A 235 5.39 13.39 10.29
CA ARG A 235 6.56 13.61 9.41
C ARG A 235 7.06 12.33 8.75
N SER A 236 6.38 11.19 8.91
CA SER A 236 6.72 10.00 8.12
C SER A 236 6.37 10.22 6.64
N GLY A 237 7.18 9.69 5.73
CA GLY A 237 7.04 10.04 4.29
C GLY A 237 7.47 11.48 3.98
N LEU A 238 8.44 12.01 4.74
CA LEU A 238 8.95 13.38 4.64
C LEU A 238 9.31 13.82 3.22
N ASP A 239 9.84 12.93 2.39
CA ASP A 239 10.19 13.22 1.00
C ASP A 239 8.98 13.63 0.15
N ALA A 240 7.87 12.90 0.27
CA ALA A 240 6.64 13.25 -0.44
C ALA A 240 6.00 14.53 0.13
N LEU A 241 6.11 14.78 1.44
CA LEU A 241 5.65 16.03 2.05
C LEU A 241 6.46 17.25 1.55
N ILE A 242 7.78 17.10 1.44
CA ILE A 242 8.67 18.13 0.87
C ILE A 242 8.30 18.39 -0.59
N ALA A 243 8.16 17.34 -1.40
CA ALA A 243 7.80 17.49 -2.81
C ALA A 243 6.42 18.16 -2.96
N CYS A 244 5.43 17.73 -2.17
CA CYS A 244 4.09 18.33 -2.12
C CYS A 244 4.15 19.83 -1.82
N TYR A 245 4.85 20.23 -0.75
CA TYR A 245 5.02 21.64 -0.40
C TYR A 245 5.66 22.44 -1.54
N VAL A 246 6.77 21.95 -2.12
CA VAL A 246 7.47 22.66 -3.19
C VAL A 246 6.62 22.78 -4.45
N VAL A 247 5.87 21.75 -4.83
CA VAL A 247 4.97 21.81 -5.99
C VAL A 247 3.86 22.85 -5.76
N LEU A 248 3.28 22.90 -4.56
CA LEU A 248 2.19 23.84 -4.23
C LEU A 248 2.66 25.29 -4.11
N VAL A 249 3.89 25.53 -3.68
CA VAL A 249 4.48 26.88 -3.54
C VAL A 249 5.18 27.35 -4.82
N GLY A 250 5.74 26.42 -5.59
CA GLY A 250 6.64 26.70 -6.70
C GLY A 250 8.11 26.79 -6.27
N PRO A 251 9.01 27.25 -7.16
CA PRO A 251 10.46 27.16 -6.98
C PRO A 251 11.01 27.81 -5.71
N THR A 252 10.37 28.87 -5.21
CA THR A 252 10.75 29.55 -3.97
C THR A 252 10.52 28.69 -2.72
N GLY A 253 9.68 27.65 -2.80
CA GLY A 253 9.49 26.70 -1.70
C GLY A 253 10.79 25.99 -1.32
N LEU A 254 11.72 25.84 -2.26
CA LEU A 254 13.02 25.24 -2.00
C LEU A 254 13.88 26.04 -1.01
N ASP A 255 13.65 27.34 -0.84
CA ASP A 255 14.39 28.15 0.14
C ASP A 255 14.14 27.66 1.58
N LEU A 256 12.91 27.22 1.86
CA LEU A 256 12.58 26.61 3.15
C LEU A 256 13.23 25.23 3.30
N ILE A 257 13.18 24.42 2.25
CA ILE A 257 13.75 23.05 2.25
C ILE A 257 15.27 23.10 2.44
N ASP A 258 15.93 24.05 1.79
CA ASP A 258 17.36 24.31 1.93
C ASP A 258 17.70 24.58 3.40
N LYS A 259 17.01 25.54 4.01
CA LYS A 259 17.21 25.90 5.41
C LYS A 259 16.88 24.76 6.39
N LEU A 260 15.81 24.02 6.13
CA LEU A 260 15.36 22.98 7.06
C LEU A 260 16.20 21.71 6.95
N PHE A 261 16.54 21.23 5.76
CA PHE A 261 16.99 19.85 5.58
C PHE A 261 18.36 19.67 4.91
N LEU A 262 18.93 20.75 4.35
CA LEU A 262 20.15 20.68 3.54
C LEU A 262 21.30 21.54 4.09
N ASP A 263 21.02 22.77 4.52
CA ASP A 263 22.03 23.70 5.03
C ASP A 263 22.49 23.30 6.45
N ARG A 264 23.71 22.74 6.51
CA ARG A 264 24.35 22.28 7.75
C ARG A 264 25.17 23.36 8.45
N SER A 265 25.20 24.58 7.93
CA SER A 265 26.00 25.68 8.51
C SER A 265 25.53 26.10 9.90
N SER A 266 24.23 25.94 10.18
CA SER A 266 23.58 26.47 11.38
C SER A 266 23.10 25.40 12.37
N ARG A 267 22.89 24.15 11.93
CA ARG A 267 22.45 23.04 12.78
C ARG A 267 22.92 21.70 12.25
N ASP A 268 23.05 20.73 13.15
CA ASP A 268 23.15 19.32 12.74
C ASP A 268 21.76 18.82 12.28
N ILE A 269 21.73 18.11 11.16
CA ILE A 269 20.51 17.62 10.51
C ILE A 269 20.59 16.10 10.46
N PRO A 270 19.59 15.37 11.00
CA PRO A 270 19.59 13.91 10.93
C PRO A 270 19.72 13.43 9.48
N PHE A 271 20.57 12.42 9.27
CA PHE A 271 20.81 11.86 7.93
C PHE A 271 19.51 11.43 7.22
N THR A 272 18.57 10.87 7.97
CA THR A 272 17.26 10.45 7.44
C THR A 272 16.43 11.61 6.88
N GLU A 273 16.51 12.80 7.49
CA GLU A 273 15.85 14.01 7.00
C GLU A 273 16.53 14.55 5.73
N THR A 274 17.87 14.64 5.73
CA THR A 274 18.62 15.05 4.53
C THR A 274 18.37 14.07 3.37
N TYR A 275 18.37 12.76 3.64
CA TYR A 275 18.10 11.75 2.63
C TYR A 275 16.69 11.90 2.04
N ALA A 276 15.68 12.12 2.89
CA ALA A 276 14.32 12.39 2.42
C ALA A 276 14.24 13.65 1.54
N ALA A 277 14.91 14.74 1.92
CA ALA A 277 14.99 15.94 1.10
C ALA A 277 15.66 15.67 -0.26
N VAL A 278 16.76 14.90 -0.28
CA VAL A 278 17.42 14.50 -1.55
C VAL A 278 16.48 13.67 -2.43
N MET A 279 15.71 12.73 -1.85
CA MET A 279 14.73 11.95 -2.61
C MET A 279 13.62 12.84 -3.20
N ALA A 280 13.14 13.84 -2.44
CA ALA A 280 12.18 14.81 -2.94
C ALA A 280 12.77 15.65 -4.09
N LEU A 281 14.00 16.16 -3.93
CA LEU A 281 14.69 16.93 -4.98
C LEU A 281 14.89 16.11 -6.26
N ARG A 282 15.24 14.83 -6.12
CA ARG A 282 15.37 13.93 -7.26
C ARG A 282 14.04 13.81 -8.02
N PHE A 283 12.96 13.51 -7.30
CA PHE A 283 11.62 13.45 -7.87
C PHE A 283 11.25 14.77 -8.58
N LEU A 284 11.46 15.91 -7.92
CA LEU A 284 11.17 17.23 -8.51
C LEU A 284 11.99 17.48 -9.78
N GLY A 285 13.26 17.10 -9.82
CA GLY A 285 14.10 17.28 -11.01
C GLY A 285 13.77 16.32 -12.17
N GLU A 286 13.24 15.13 -11.87
CA GLU A 286 12.84 14.11 -12.83
C GLU A 286 11.42 14.37 -13.39
N GLU A 287 10.46 14.65 -12.51
CA GLU A 287 9.02 14.61 -12.79
C GLU A 287 8.31 15.97 -12.81
N SER A 288 8.87 17.02 -12.17
CA SER A 288 8.21 18.32 -12.11
C SER A 288 8.44 19.13 -13.38
N GLU A 289 7.36 19.66 -13.96
CA GLU A 289 7.40 20.61 -15.07
C GLU A 289 7.51 22.07 -14.57
N THR A 290 7.15 22.34 -13.31
CA THR A 290 7.06 23.69 -12.76
C THR A 290 8.30 24.11 -11.98
N ILE A 291 9.14 23.16 -11.55
CA ILE A 291 10.35 23.41 -10.79
C ILE A 291 11.58 23.30 -11.71
N PRO A 292 12.30 24.41 -11.98
CA PRO A 292 13.48 24.38 -12.83
C PRO A 292 14.58 23.48 -12.27
N ARG A 293 15.18 22.64 -13.13
CA ARG A 293 16.28 21.75 -12.75
C ARG A 293 17.47 22.50 -12.17
N GLU A 294 17.75 23.69 -12.67
CA GLU A 294 18.82 24.56 -12.18
C GLU A 294 18.61 24.90 -10.70
N ARG A 295 17.37 25.21 -10.30
CA ARG A 295 17.04 25.52 -8.91
C ARG A 295 17.17 24.29 -8.01
N VAL A 296 16.81 23.10 -8.49
CA VAL A 296 17.04 21.83 -7.77
C VAL A 296 18.53 21.56 -7.58
N LEU A 297 19.35 21.81 -8.60
CA LEU A 297 20.80 21.63 -8.53
C LEU A 297 21.46 22.61 -7.54
N GLU A 298 20.95 23.83 -7.42
CA GLU A 298 21.41 24.78 -6.39
C GLU A 298 21.21 24.23 -4.97
N SER A 299 20.04 23.66 -4.67
CA SER A 299 19.77 22.98 -3.39
C SER A 299 20.73 21.82 -3.14
N LEU A 300 20.96 20.95 -4.14
CA LEU A 300 21.84 19.79 -3.99
C LEU A 300 23.30 20.19 -3.74
N ARG A 301 23.77 21.33 -4.24
CA ARG A 301 25.15 21.82 -4.00
C ARG A 301 25.41 22.16 -2.54
N LEU A 302 24.38 22.46 -1.74
CA LEU A 302 24.54 22.71 -0.31
C LEU A 302 25.11 21.51 0.44
N LEU A 303 24.95 20.29 -0.10
CA LEU A 303 25.46 19.06 0.50
C LEU A 303 26.94 18.78 0.17
N LEU A 304 27.55 19.57 -0.72
CA LEU A 304 28.94 19.42 -1.15
C LEU A 304 29.90 20.36 -0.43
N ASN A 305 29.37 21.33 0.33
CA ASN A 305 30.11 22.33 1.08
C ASN A 305 30.14 21.98 2.58
#